data_AF-A0A239IQL7-F1
#
_entry.id   AF-A0A239IQL7-F1
#
_cell.length_a   1.000
_cell.length_b   1.000
_cell.length_c   1.000
_cell.angle_alpha   90.00
_cell.angle_beta   90.00
_cell.angle_gamma   90.00
#
_symmetry.space_group_name_H-M   'P 1'
#
loop_
_entity.id
_entity.type
_entity.pdbx_description
1 polymer ?
#
loop_
_entity_poly.entity_id
_entity_poly.type
_entity_poly.pdbx_seq_one_letter_code
_entity_poly.pdbx_strand_id
1 'polypeptide(L)'
;MQEDAYRAWLGTLPIVDKTTGNQTSRIHRLEIAFGDLDVAFDADGMAAVIAALQYSSKDGAAKKPLPPGIVSKGDYYRTMSTLRHAAGKYRSFRMWQAASQPVMAVPETFAPLAQPKSAPGRSVPPTGYWIFQANPTRWDADAWASSGERSLLYYVTPHDRDLIQLGDLGVIRRTAHQGTPAAIVALVEVVEATKQQPEPDPKFFIDPVLGAKPEYRVRLERLATFDAPVIAKDLPGDDIFDLLRKGLQWATTPFPAAGFAHLAQLAEFTPLDLTAIRGSRSHAGLTALQAMTASLPPKRRVVVSRRIERGPIGDKVKAARKHRCQVCEALGRDAVAFVKSSGEPYAEAHHVILVSTLQAGVLEATNVMVLCPNHHRQAHYGVFDVLAADGAGWTIMVDGETLTIPQTAIW
;
A
#
# COMPACT_ATOMS: atom_id res chain seq x y z
N MET A 1 21.99 -15.82 7.79
CA MET A 1 22.72 -14.79 8.56
C MET A 1 24.05 -14.44 7.92
N GLN A 2 24.47 -13.18 8.04
CA GLN A 2 25.81 -12.69 7.71
C GLN A 2 26.81 -13.03 8.84
N GLU A 3 27.16 -14.31 8.99
CA GLU A 3 27.90 -14.81 10.16
C GLU A 3 29.25 -14.12 10.39
N ASP A 4 30.08 -14.00 9.35
CA ASP A 4 31.42 -13.41 9.47
C ASP A 4 31.37 -11.94 9.87
N ALA A 5 30.46 -11.17 9.26
CA ALA A 5 30.22 -9.78 9.60
C ALA A 5 29.68 -9.63 11.02
N TYR A 6 28.80 -10.54 11.45
CA TYR A 6 28.27 -10.55 12.82
C TYR A 6 29.37 -10.87 13.85
N ARG A 7 30.23 -11.86 13.57
CA ARG A 7 31.39 -12.21 14.41
C ARG A 7 32.37 -11.05 14.52
N ALA A 8 32.67 -10.39 13.39
CA ALA A 8 33.53 -9.21 13.35
C ALA A 8 32.94 -8.08 14.21
N TRP A 9 31.64 -7.79 14.05
CA TRP A 9 30.94 -6.79 14.86
C TRP A 9 30.95 -7.13 16.36
N LEU A 10 30.71 -8.39 16.72
CA LEU A 10 30.81 -8.84 18.12
C LEU A 10 32.21 -8.58 18.70
N GLY A 11 33.26 -8.75 17.90
CA GLY A 11 34.64 -8.42 18.28
C GLY A 11 34.91 -6.92 18.51
N THR A 12 34.07 -6.03 17.99
CA THR A 12 34.16 -4.58 18.27
C THR A 12 33.57 -4.20 19.63
N LEU A 13 32.79 -5.09 20.25
CA LEU A 13 32.13 -4.84 21.53
C LEU A 13 33.03 -5.29 22.69
N PRO A 14 32.92 -4.68 23.88
CA PRO A 14 33.68 -5.09 25.06
C PRO A 14 33.10 -6.39 25.66
N ILE A 15 33.24 -7.51 24.95
CA ILE A 15 32.77 -8.84 25.34
C ILE A 15 33.90 -9.86 25.23
N VAL A 16 33.89 -10.86 26.11
CA VAL A 16 34.88 -11.96 26.09
C VAL A 16 34.60 -12.97 24.97
N ASP A 17 35.64 -13.59 24.39
CA ASP A 17 35.53 -14.52 23.24
C ASP A 17 34.54 -15.68 23.43
N LYS A 18 34.48 -16.22 24.65
CA LYS A 18 33.51 -17.27 25.01
C LYS A 18 32.06 -16.80 24.81
N THR A 19 31.79 -15.51 25.01
CA THR A 19 30.48 -14.89 24.76
C THR A 19 30.20 -14.79 23.27
N THR A 20 31.20 -14.48 22.44
CA THR A 20 31.08 -14.45 20.98
C THR A 20 30.67 -15.81 20.43
N GLY A 21 31.38 -16.89 20.80
CA GLY A 21 31.01 -18.25 20.39
C GLY A 21 29.60 -18.67 20.86
N ASN A 22 29.23 -18.31 22.09
CA ASN A 22 27.89 -18.56 22.61
C ASN A 22 26.80 -17.78 21.87
N GLN A 23 27.09 -16.56 21.41
CA GLN A 23 26.15 -15.77 20.62
C GLN A 23 25.92 -16.41 19.26
N THR A 24 26.98 -16.77 18.53
CA THR A 24 26.84 -17.40 17.21
C THR A 24 26.06 -18.71 17.28
N SER A 25 26.36 -19.57 18.27
CA SER A 25 25.60 -20.81 18.49
C SER A 25 24.10 -20.56 18.74
N ARG A 26 23.76 -19.52 19.51
CA ARG A 26 22.35 -19.15 19.74
C ARG A 26 21.68 -18.62 18.49
N ILE A 27 22.39 -17.89 17.64
CA ILE A 27 21.85 -17.41 16.36
C ILE A 27 21.53 -18.59 15.43
N HIS A 28 22.40 -19.58 15.29
CA HIS A 28 22.06 -20.77 14.48
C HIS A 28 20.83 -21.50 15.01
N ARG A 29 20.65 -21.58 16.34
CA ARG A 29 19.43 -22.17 16.93
C ARG A 29 18.17 -21.37 16.57
N LEU A 30 18.29 -20.05 16.47
CA LEU A 30 17.19 -19.20 16.01
C LEU A 30 16.92 -19.41 14.52
N GLU A 31 17.95 -19.57 13.69
CA GLU A 31 17.76 -19.85 12.25
C GLU A 31 17.07 -21.19 11.98
N ILE A 32 17.39 -22.21 12.78
CA ILE A 32 16.70 -23.51 12.72
C ILE A 32 15.21 -23.36 13.04
N ALA A 33 14.86 -22.48 13.99
CA ALA A 33 13.49 -22.32 14.46
C ALA A 33 12.65 -21.34 13.62
N PHE A 34 13.26 -20.28 13.09
CA PHE A 34 12.57 -19.15 12.47
C PHE A 34 12.97 -18.90 11.01
N GLY A 35 13.89 -19.70 10.46
CA GLY A 35 14.46 -19.46 9.13
C GLY A 35 15.53 -18.37 9.14
N ASP A 36 15.89 -17.87 7.95
CA ASP A 36 16.96 -16.88 7.81
C ASP A 36 16.63 -15.60 8.60
N LEU A 37 17.45 -15.30 9.62
CA LEU A 37 17.25 -14.10 10.43
C LEU A 37 17.51 -12.82 9.65
N ASP A 38 18.22 -12.90 8.52
CA ASP A 38 18.37 -11.73 7.68
C ASP A 38 17.05 -11.31 7.03
N VAL A 39 16.33 -12.30 6.51
CA VAL A 39 14.97 -12.14 5.97
C VAL A 39 14.01 -11.67 7.06
N ALA A 40 14.11 -12.24 8.27
CA ALA A 40 13.26 -11.84 9.39
C ALA A 40 13.50 -10.38 9.81
N PHE A 41 14.76 -9.94 9.86
CA PHE A 41 15.06 -8.52 10.14
C PHE A 41 14.54 -7.60 9.04
N ASP A 42 14.70 -7.97 7.76
CA ASP A 42 14.24 -7.14 6.65
C ASP A 42 12.71 -7.01 6.65
N ALA A 43 12.00 -8.08 7.00
CA ALA A 43 10.54 -8.10 7.05
C ALA A 43 9.95 -7.19 8.15
N ASP A 44 10.42 -7.31 9.40
CA ASP A 44 9.78 -6.62 10.54
C ASP A 44 10.74 -6.14 11.63
N GLY A 45 12.05 -6.11 11.35
CA GLY A 45 13.08 -5.72 12.31
C GLY A 45 13.25 -6.74 13.44
N MET A 46 12.96 -8.02 13.20
CA MET A 46 12.96 -9.13 14.18
C MET A 46 11.81 -9.08 15.19
N ALA A 47 10.75 -8.32 14.93
CA ALA A 47 9.63 -8.17 15.86
C ALA A 47 8.91 -9.51 16.12
N ALA A 48 8.57 -10.27 15.07
CA ALA A 48 7.91 -11.57 15.18
C ALA A 48 8.80 -12.60 15.89
N VAL A 49 10.09 -12.64 15.56
CA VAL A 49 11.06 -13.55 16.22
C VAL A 49 11.16 -13.23 17.72
N ILE A 50 11.30 -11.95 18.08
CA ILE A 50 11.37 -11.52 19.48
C ILE A 50 10.05 -11.81 20.22
N ALA A 51 8.91 -11.58 19.58
CA ALA A 51 7.59 -11.86 20.13
C ALA A 51 7.38 -13.36 20.38
N ALA A 52 7.75 -14.22 19.43
CA ALA A 52 7.68 -15.68 19.59
C ALA A 52 8.60 -16.21 20.70
N LEU A 53 9.64 -15.46 21.05
CA LEU A 53 10.55 -15.77 22.16
C LEU A 53 10.09 -15.18 23.51
N GLN A 54 8.98 -14.44 23.56
CA GLN A 54 8.40 -13.98 24.81
C GLN A 54 7.85 -15.17 25.59
N TYR A 55 8.48 -15.44 26.72
CA TYR A 55 8.16 -16.58 27.54
C TYR A 55 8.39 -16.21 29.01
N SER A 56 7.35 -16.30 29.83
CA SER A 56 7.43 -15.92 31.24
C SER A 56 7.90 -17.07 32.13
N SER A 57 8.30 -16.77 33.37
CA SER A 57 8.61 -17.79 34.37
C SER A 57 7.39 -18.68 34.66
N LYS A 58 6.17 -18.12 34.63
CA LYS A 58 4.91 -18.86 34.77
C LYS A 58 4.69 -19.84 33.62
N ASP A 59 5.00 -19.45 32.39
CA ASP A 59 4.91 -20.34 31.22
C ASP A 59 5.87 -21.52 31.33
N GLY A 60 7.08 -21.26 31.85
CA GLY A 60 8.09 -22.30 32.11
C GLY A 60 7.69 -23.26 33.21
N ALA A 61 7.15 -22.76 34.31
CA ALA A 61 6.60 -23.59 35.38
C ALA A 61 5.45 -24.48 34.86
N ALA A 62 4.63 -23.95 33.95
CA ALA A 62 3.54 -24.68 33.30
C ALA A 62 4.00 -25.58 32.14
N LYS A 63 5.31 -25.61 31.81
CA LYS A 63 5.89 -26.35 30.67
C LYS A 63 5.14 -26.13 29.36
N LYS A 64 4.71 -24.88 29.10
CA LYS A 64 4.07 -24.55 27.82
C LYS A 64 4.99 -24.93 26.65
N PRO A 65 4.43 -25.39 25.52
CA PRO A 65 5.23 -25.78 24.36
C PRO A 65 6.13 -24.64 23.91
N LEU A 66 7.37 -24.98 23.53
CA LEU A 66 8.30 -24.05 22.91
C LEU A 66 7.96 -23.87 21.42
N PRO A 67 8.40 -22.78 20.78
CA PRO A 67 8.28 -22.64 19.34
C PRO A 67 8.90 -23.83 18.59
N PRO A 68 8.30 -24.26 17.47
CA PRO A 68 8.87 -25.31 16.62
C PRO A 68 10.36 -25.07 16.32
N GLY A 69 11.16 -26.14 16.34
CA GLY A 69 12.61 -26.05 16.12
C GLY A 69 13.44 -25.64 17.35
N ILE A 70 12.83 -25.09 18.41
CA ILE A 70 13.52 -24.82 19.68
C ILE A 70 13.41 -26.04 20.60
N VAL A 71 14.54 -26.72 20.80
CA VAL A 71 14.64 -27.81 21.78
C VAL A 71 15.40 -27.36 23.02
N SER A 72 14.88 -27.71 24.20
CA SER A 72 15.58 -27.56 25.48
C SER A 72 15.38 -28.79 26.36
N LYS A 73 16.47 -29.26 26.99
CA LYS A 73 16.45 -30.32 28.02
C LYS A 73 16.43 -29.75 29.44
N GLY A 74 16.51 -28.42 29.58
CA GLY A 74 16.64 -27.72 30.86
C GLY A 74 15.50 -26.73 31.09
N ASP A 75 15.80 -25.63 31.77
CA ASP A 75 14.84 -24.56 32.05
C ASP A 75 14.37 -23.87 30.75
N TYR A 76 13.08 -24.00 30.45
CA TYR A 76 12.44 -23.43 29.26
C TYR A 76 12.47 -21.90 29.29
N TYR A 77 12.18 -21.29 30.44
CA TYR A 77 12.23 -19.84 30.61
C TYR A 77 13.64 -19.31 30.37
N ARG A 78 14.65 -19.93 31.01
CA ARG A 78 16.05 -19.53 30.83
C ARG A 78 16.48 -19.68 29.37
N THR A 79 16.10 -20.79 28.73
CA THR A 79 16.42 -21.02 27.32
C THR A 79 15.84 -19.92 26.44
N MET A 80 14.54 -19.66 26.55
CA MET A 80 13.84 -18.63 25.77
C MET A 80 14.40 -17.24 26.04
N SER A 81 14.69 -16.90 27.30
CA SER A 81 15.31 -15.61 27.65
C SER A 81 16.69 -15.44 27.01
N THR A 82 17.54 -16.48 27.01
CA THR A 82 18.86 -16.40 26.36
C THR A 82 18.78 -16.30 24.85
N LEU A 83 17.83 -16.99 24.21
CA LEU A 83 17.59 -16.91 22.77
C LEU A 83 17.02 -15.54 22.40
N ARG A 84 16.10 -14.99 23.19
CA ARG A 84 15.57 -13.62 23.01
C ARG A 84 16.67 -12.56 23.11
N HIS A 85 17.59 -12.72 24.06
CA HIS A 85 18.75 -11.83 24.17
C HIS A 85 19.65 -11.92 22.93
N ALA A 86 19.90 -13.13 22.40
CA ALA A 86 20.65 -13.32 21.17
C ALA A 86 19.94 -12.71 19.96
N ALA A 87 18.61 -12.88 19.83
CA ALA A 87 17.80 -12.24 18.80
C ALA A 87 17.90 -10.71 18.86
N GLY A 88 17.81 -10.13 20.07
CA GLY A 88 18.00 -8.69 20.29
C GLY A 88 19.41 -8.21 19.91
N LYS A 89 20.45 -8.98 20.23
CA LYS A 89 21.84 -8.69 19.81
C LYS A 89 22.00 -8.71 18.29
N TYR A 90 21.43 -9.70 17.60
CA TYR A 90 21.46 -9.78 16.15
C TYR A 90 20.71 -8.61 15.50
N ARG A 91 19.55 -8.22 16.06
CA ARG A 91 18.84 -7.00 15.65
C ARG A 91 19.74 -5.77 15.78
N SER A 92 20.44 -5.60 16.91
CA SER A 92 21.38 -4.48 17.10
C SER A 92 22.53 -4.49 16.09
N PHE A 93 23.07 -5.67 15.75
CA PHE A 93 24.05 -5.81 14.68
C PHE A 93 23.53 -5.31 13.35
N ARG A 94 22.34 -5.76 12.93
CA ARG A 94 21.73 -5.35 11.65
C ARG A 94 21.41 -3.85 11.63
N MET A 95 20.95 -3.29 12.75
CA MET A 95 20.76 -1.84 12.89
C MET A 95 22.08 -1.07 12.80
N TRP A 96 23.14 -1.54 13.47
CA TRP A 96 24.48 -0.95 13.36
C TRP A 96 25.01 -1.01 11.93
N GLN A 97 24.81 -2.13 11.24
CA GLN A 97 25.22 -2.30 9.85
C GLN A 97 24.47 -1.31 8.95
N ALA A 98 23.14 -1.19 9.11
CA ALA A 98 22.34 -0.22 8.36
C ALA A 98 22.76 1.24 8.63
N ALA A 99 23.07 1.59 9.88
CA ALA A 99 23.55 2.92 10.24
C ALA A 99 25.00 3.21 9.79
N SER A 100 25.80 2.16 9.60
CA SER A 100 27.20 2.27 9.15
C SER A 100 27.33 2.23 7.62
N GLN A 101 26.25 1.93 6.89
CA GLN A 101 26.24 2.10 5.45
C GLN A 101 26.34 3.60 5.13
N PRO A 102 27.16 3.98 4.14
CA PRO A 102 27.22 5.37 3.70
C PRO A 102 25.81 5.82 3.34
N VAL A 103 25.42 7.01 3.81
CA VAL A 103 24.16 7.64 3.40
C VAL A 103 24.19 7.70 1.88
N MET A 104 23.38 6.87 1.19
CA MET A 104 23.40 6.95 -0.26
C MET A 104 22.93 8.34 -0.67
N ALA A 105 23.60 8.90 -1.68
CA ALA A 105 23.19 10.18 -2.24
C ALA A 105 21.69 10.13 -2.61
N VAL A 106 21.02 11.26 -2.45
CA VAL A 106 19.64 11.40 -2.93
C VAL A 106 19.67 11.09 -4.43
N PRO A 107 18.89 10.10 -4.91
CA PRO A 107 18.94 9.73 -6.31
C PRO A 107 18.47 10.89 -7.18
N GLU A 108 19.23 11.16 -8.23
CA GLU A 108 18.91 12.23 -9.20
C GLU A 108 18.06 11.70 -10.36
N THR A 109 18.08 10.38 -10.59
CA THR A 109 17.40 9.73 -11.71
C THR A 109 16.58 8.54 -11.25
N PHE A 110 15.51 8.23 -11.99
CA PHE A 110 14.81 6.96 -11.85
C PHE A 110 15.70 5.81 -12.35
N ALA A 111 15.64 4.66 -11.67
CA ALA A 111 16.37 3.48 -12.06
C ALA A 111 15.59 2.20 -11.72
N PRO A 112 15.46 1.25 -12.65
CA PRO A 112 15.03 -0.10 -12.36
C PRO A 112 15.97 -0.77 -11.33
N LEU A 113 15.50 -1.80 -10.62
CA LEU A 113 16.33 -2.51 -9.63
C LEU A 113 17.43 -3.36 -10.26
N ALA A 114 17.21 -3.83 -11.49
CA ALA A 114 18.14 -4.67 -12.21
C ALA A 114 18.44 -4.08 -13.59
N GLN A 115 19.58 -4.45 -14.16
CA GLN A 115 19.89 -4.11 -15.54
C GLN A 115 18.88 -4.78 -16.49
N PRO A 116 18.44 -4.10 -17.57
CA PRO A 116 17.50 -4.66 -18.52
C PRO A 116 18.06 -5.94 -19.16
N LYS A 117 17.21 -6.96 -19.33
CA LYS A 117 17.59 -8.18 -20.03
C LYS A 117 17.86 -7.90 -21.50
N SER A 118 18.93 -8.52 -22.03
CA SER A 118 19.24 -8.47 -23.45
C SER A 118 18.25 -9.30 -24.25
N ALA A 119 17.77 -8.76 -25.37
CA ALA A 119 16.90 -9.45 -26.32
C ALA A 119 17.35 -9.13 -27.76
N PRO A 120 18.46 -9.75 -28.22
CA PRO A 120 18.99 -9.49 -29.55
C PRO A 120 17.96 -9.89 -30.62
N GLY A 121 17.74 -9.01 -31.61
CA GLY A 121 16.78 -9.22 -32.70
C GLY A 121 15.42 -8.54 -32.52
N ARG A 122 15.13 -7.91 -31.38
CA ARG A 122 13.95 -7.04 -31.26
C ARG A 122 14.21 -5.68 -31.90
N SER A 123 13.19 -5.15 -32.58
CA SER A 123 13.21 -3.78 -33.10
C SER A 123 13.26 -2.73 -31.99
N VAL A 124 12.63 -3.01 -30.85
CA VAL A 124 12.70 -2.21 -29.63
C VAL A 124 13.24 -3.09 -28.49
N PRO A 125 14.50 -2.89 -28.05
CA PRO A 125 15.09 -3.69 -26.98
C PRO A 125 14.49 -3.33 -25.61
N PRO A 126 14.51 -4.26 -24.64
CA PRO A 126 14.12 -3.97 -23.26
C PRO A 126 14.98 -2.88 -22.65
N THR A 127 14.35 -1.94 -21.96
CA THR A 127 15.01 -0.78 -21.33
C THR A 127 14.90 -0.82 -19.80
N GLY A 128 14.16 -1.79 -19.23
CA GLY A 128 13.75 -1.80 -17.83
C GLY A 128 12.59 -0.84 -17.52
N TYR A 129 12.07 -0.17 -18.55
CA TYR A 129 10.88 0.67 -18.50
C TYR A 129 9.85 0.15 -19.50
N TRP A 130 8.57 0.14 -19.13
CA TRP A 130 7.52 -0.51 -19.92
C TRP A 130 6.26 0.34 -20.06
N ILE A 131 5.62 0.23 -21.22
CA ILE A 131 4.23 0.62 -21.44
C ILE A 131 3.36 -0.62 -21.22
N PHE A 132 2.43 -0.53 -20.29
CA PHE A 132 1.39 -1.52 -20.03
C PHE A 132 0.08 -1.01 -20.62
N GLN A 133 -0.33 -1.59 -21.75
CA GLN A 133 -1.49 -1.18 -22.52
C GLN A 133 -2.79 -1.68 -21.87
N ALA A 134 -3.63 -0.78 -21.39
CA ALA A 134 -4.95 -1.08 -20.87
C ALA A 134 -6.02 -0.90 -21.96
N ASN A 135 -6.74 -1.97 -22.26
CA ASN A 135 -7.88 -1.92 -23.17
C ASN A 135 -9.18 -1.76 -22.36
N PRO A 136 -9.91 -0.63 -22.49
CA PRO A 136 -11.16 -0.38 -21.79
C PRO A 136 -12.26 -1.40 -22.05
N THR A 137 -12.16 -2.23 -23.10
CA THR A 137 -13.12 -3.33 -23.33
C THR A 137 -12.82 -4.58 -22.51
N ARG A 138 -11.61 -4.68 -21.94
CA ARG A 138 -11.17 -5.82 -21.10
C ARG A 138 -11.19 -5.46 -19.63
N TRP A 139 -10.72 -4.27 -19.27
CA TRP A 139 -10.66 -3.80 -17.88
C TRP A 139 -10.63 -2.28 -17.78
N ASP A 140 -11.12 -1.76 -16.67
CA ASP A 140 -11.24 -0.34 -16.36
C ASP A 140 -10.01 0.18 -15.59
N ALA A 141 -9.05 0.72 -16.35
CA ALA A 141 -7.82 1.26 -15.79
C ALA A 141 -8.01 2.56 -15.02
N ASP A 142 -9.04 3.35 -15.31
CA ASP A 142 -9.32 4.59 -14.61
C ASP A 142 -9.95 4.33 -13.26
N ALA A 143 -10.90 3.39 -13.20
CA ALA A 143 -11.47 2.93 -11.94
C ALA A 143 -10.37 2.40 -11.03
N TRP A 144 -9.45 1.58 -11.54
CA TRP A 144 -8.30 1.14 -10.75
C TRP A 144 -7.41 2.31 -10.32
N ALA A 145 -7.01 3.20 -11.23
CA ALA A 145 -6.12 4.32 -10.92
C ALA A 145 -6.73 5.30 -9.90
N SER A 146 -8.04 5.50 -9.92
CA SER A 146 -8.76 6.35 -8.97
C SER A 146 -9.18 5.64 -7.68
N SER A 147 -9.06 4.31 -7.64
CA SER A 147 -9.36 3.52 -6.43
C SER A 147 -8.24 3.62 -5.37
N GLY A 148 -8.55 3.19 -4.14
CA GLY A 148 -7.55 3.00 -3.08
C GLY A 148 -6.58 1.83 -3.32
N GLU A 149 -6.79 1.02 -4.36
CA GLU A 149 -5.99 -0.18 -4.63
C GLU A 149 -4.57 0.18 -5.05
N ARG A 150 -3.59 -0.45 -4.42
CA ARG A 150 -2.17 -0.16 -4.68
C ARG A 150 -1.54 -1.10 -5.69
N SER A 151 -2.14 -2.27 -5.93
CA SER A 151 -1.57 -3.27 -6.83
C SER A 151 -2.62 -3.87 -7.76
N LEU A 152 -2.15 -4.46 -8.86
CA LEU A 152 -2.97 -5.29 -9.75
C LEU A 152 -2.12 -6.42 -10.36
N LEU A 153 -2.75 -7.49 -10.85
CA LEU A 153 -2.08 -8.49 -11.68
C LEU A 153 -2.31 -8.17 -13.16
N TYR A 154 -1.25 -7.73 -13.83
CA TYR A 154 -1.30 -7.28 -15.21
C TYR A 154 -0.95 -8.42 -16.16
N TYR A 155 -1.73 -8.60 -17.22
CA TYR A 155 -1.45 -9.56 -18.29
C TYR A 155 -0.18 -9.20 -19.08
N VAL A 156 0.77 -10.11 -19.16
CA VAL A 156 1.99 -9.95 -19.96
C VAL A 156 1.95 -10.91 -21.14
N THR A 157 2.40 -10.43 -22.32
CA THR A 157 2.47 -11.30 -23.49
C THR A 157 3.50 -12.42 -23.28
N PRO A 158 3.32 -13.61 -23.87
CA PRO A 158 4.30 -14.68 -23.77
C PRO A 158 5.71 -14.29 -24.25
N HIS A 159 5.82 -13.32 -25.17
CA HIS A 159 7.10 -12.85 -25.72
C HIS A 159 7.86 -11.91 -24.76
N ASP A 160 7.17 -11.29 -23.80
CA ASP A 160 7.76 -10.33 -22.86
C ASP A 160 7.91 -10.90 -21.44
N ARG A 161 7.24 -12.02 -21.12
CA ARG A 161 7.17 -12.60 -19.77
C ARG A 161 8.53 -12.80 -19.11
N ASP A 162 9.53 -13.19 -19.91
CA ASP A 162 10.88 -13.52 -19.47
C ASP A 162 11.81 -12.30 -19.50
N LEU A 163 11.36 -11.18 -20.08
CA LEU A 163 12.11 -9.93 -20.19
C LEU A 163 11.74 -8.92 -19.10
N ILE A 164 10.50 -8.96 -18.62
CA ILE A 164 10.02 -8.15 -17.50
C ILE A 164 10.61 -8.69 -16.18
N GLN A 165 11.13 -7.80 -15.35
CA GLN A 165 11.85 -8.14 -14.13
C GLN A 165 11.31 -7.41 -12.91
N LEU A 166 11.57 -8.00 -11.73
CA LEU A 166 11.35 -7.32 -10.45
C LEU A 166 12.08 -5.97 -10.44
N GLY A 167 11.34 -4.91 -10.13
CA GLY A 167 11.83 -3.54 -10.06
C GLY A 167 11.88 -2.80 -11.38
N ASP A 168 11.46 -3.41 -12.49
CA ASP A 168 11.20 -2.68 -13.73
C ASP A 168 10.11 -1.62 -13.49
N LEU A 169 10.29 -0.46 -14.13
CA LEU A 169 9.37 0.66 -14.01
C LEU A 169 8.44 0.70 -15.22
N GLY A 170 7.31 1.40 -15.13
CA GLY A 170 6.46 1.55 -16.29
C GLY A 170 5.27 2.45 -16.10
N VAL A 171 4.46 2.50 -17.13
CA VAL A 171 3.26 3.34 -17.20
C VAL A 171 2.08 2.52 -17.66
N ILE A 172 0.91 2.77 -17.07
CA ILE A 172 -0.35 2.22 -17.60
C ILE A 172 -0.91 3.20 -18.62
N ARG A 173 -1.04 2.74 -19.86
CA ARG A 173 -1.62 3.50 -20.97
C ARG A 173 -2.97 2.91 -21.36
N ARG A 174 -4.04 3.66 -21.17
CA ARG A 174 -5.39 3.33 -21.65
C ARG A 174 -5.51 3.59 -23.15
N THR A 175 -6.10 2.65 -23.91
CA THR A 175 -6.46 2.88 -25.32
C THR A 175 -7.69 3.80 -25.44
N ALA A 176 -7.86 4.44 -26.60
CA ALA A 176 -9.08 5.19 -26.86
C ALA A 176 -10.29 4.24 -26.96
N HIS A 177 -11.45 4.65 -26.42
CA HIS A 177 -12.70 3.88 -26.48
C HIS A 177 -13.91 4.78 -26.28
N GLN A 178 -14.94 4.65 -27.13
CA GLN A 178 -16.25 5.33 -27.00
C GLN A 178 -16.16 6.81 -26.60
N GLY A 179 -15.36 7.61 -27.33
CA GLY A 179 -15.19 9.05 -27.05
C GLY A 179 -14.18 9.39 -25.96
N THR A 180 -13.76 8.42 -25.15
CA THR A 180 -12.66 8.57 -24.20
C THR A 180 -11.32 8.48 -24.95
N PRO A 181 -10.45 9.51 -24.88
CA PRO A 181 -9.17 9.49 -25.57
C PRO A 181 -8.18 8.50 -24.95
N ALA A 182 -7.19 8.06 -25.73
CA ALA A 182 -6.05 7.33 -25.18
C ALA A 182 -5.28 8.23 -24.20
N ALA A 183 -4.88 7.67 -23.06
CA ALA A 183 -4.22 8.43 -22.00
C ALA A 183 -3.30 7.56 -21.15
N ILE A 184 -2.36 8.19 -20.45
CA ILE A 184 -1.55 7.58 -19.42
C ILE A 184 -2.23 7.86 -18.09
N VAL A 185 -2.49 6.79 -17.32
CA VAL A 185 -3.33 6.87 -16.11
C VAL A 185 -2.54 6.68 -14.82
N ALA A 186 -1.40 5.98 -14.87
CA ALA A 186 -0.57 5.72 -13.69
C ALA A 186 0.89 5.42 -14.04
N LEU A 187 1.77 5.68 -13.07
CA LEU A 187 3.13 5.15 -13.01
C LEU A 187 3.14 3.90 -12.12
N VAL A 188 3.93 2.91 -12.50
CA VAL A 188 3.96 1.60 -11.83
C VAL A 188 5.37 1.04 -11.70
N GLU A 189 5.54 0.13 -10.75
CA GLU A 189 6.71 -0.74 -10.60
C GLU A 189 6.28 -2.21 -10.62
N VAL A 190 7.08 -3.07 -11.23
CA VAL A 190 6.94 -4.52 -11.14
C VAL A 190 7.45 -5.00 -9.78
N VAL A 191 6.57 -5.58 -8.96
CA VAL A 191 6.90 -6.00 -7.59
C VAL A 191 6.89 -7.52 -7.38
N GLU A 192 6.50 -8.28 -8.41
CA GLU A 192 6.54 -9.73 -8.40
C GLU A 192 6.85 -10.22 -9.81
N ALA A 193 7.70 -11.25 -9.92
CA ALA A 193 8.02 -11.86 -11.21
C ALA A 193 6.79 -12.46 -11.90
N THR A 194 6.83 -12.54 -13.23
CA THR A 194 5.74 -13.10 -14.03
C THR A 194 5.43 -14.54 -13.64
N LYS A 195 4.15 -14.84 -13.41
CA LYS A 195 3.64 -16.19 -13.10
C LYS A 195 2.40 -16.47 -13.93
N GLN A 196 2.16 -17.75 -14.23
CA GLN A 196 0.90 -18.15 -14.84
C GLN A 196 -0.15 -18.30 -13.74
N GLN A 197 -1.14 -17.40 -13.70
CA GLN A 197 -2.15 -17.35 -12.64
C GLN A 197 -3.42 -16.63 -13.11
N PRO A 198 -4.59 -16.93 -12.52
CA PRO A 198 -5.79 -16.12 -12.69
C PRO A 198 -5.68 -14.80 -11.90
N GLU A 199 -6.57 -13.85 -12.20
CA GLU A 199 -6.83 -12.70 -11.34
C GLU A 199 -7.80 -13.13 -10.23
N PRO A 200 -7.38 -13.17 -8.95
CA PRO A 200 -8.25 -13.58 -7.85
C PRO A 200 -9.39 -12.59 -7.57
N ASP A 201 -9.20 -11.30 -7.89
CA ASP A 201 -10.21 -10.26 -7.70
C ASP A 201 -10.41 -9.46 -8.99
N PRO A 202 -11.23 -9.96 -9.94
CA PRO A 202 -11.41 -9.34 -11.24
C PRO A 202 -12.37 -8.15 -11.22
N LYS A 203 -12.51 -7.42 -10.09
CA LYS A 203 -13.46 -6.30 -9.96
C LYS A 203 -13.27 -5.15 -10.95
N PHE A 204 -12.06 -5.00 -11.51
CA PHE A 204 -11.78 -4.00 -12.55
C PHE A 204 -11.89 -4.59 -13.97
N PHE A 205 -12.11 -5.89 -14.13
CA PHE A 205 -12.36 -6.48 -15.45
C PHE A 205 -13.79 -6.16 -15.88
N ILE A 206 -13.96 -5.75 -17.14
CA ILE A 206 -15.28 -5.55 -17.74
C ILE A 206 -15.98 -6.91 -17.91
N ASP A 207 -15.20 -7.93 -18.26
CA ASP A 207 -15.64 -9.33 -18.27
C ASP A 207 -14.81 -10.15 -17.27
N PRO A 208 -15.38 -10.52 -16.11
CA PRO A 208 -14.71 -11.31 -15.09
C PRO A 208 -14.17 -12.66 -15.58
N VAL A 209 -14.74 -13.23 -16.66
CA VAL A 209 -14.27 -14.49 -17.25
C VAL A 209 -12.85 -14.33 -17.81
N LEU A 210 -12.48 -13.14 -18.28
CA LEU A 210 -11.12 -12.85 -18.73
C LEU A 210 -10.12 -12.84 -17.56
N GLY A 211 -10.56 -12.45 -16.37
CA GLY A 211 -9.75 -12.50 -15.15
C GLY A 211 -9.50 -13.94 -14.68
N ALA A 212 -10.51 -14.81 -14.76
CA ALA A 212 -10.45 -16.19 -14.27
C ALA A 212 -9.50 -17.11 -15.04
N LYS A 213 -9.08 -16.74 -16.26
CA LYS A 213 -8.16 -17.55 -17.08
C LYS A 213 -6.73 -17.45 -16.55
N PRO A 214 -6.02 -18.58 -16.34
CA PRO A 214 -4.60 -18.57 -16.02
C PRO A 214 -3.75 -18.06 -17.18
N GLU A 215 -3.30 -16.81 -17.08
CA GLU A 215 -2.42 -16.16 -18.06
C GLU A 215 -1.09 -15.77 -17.40
N TYR A 216 -0.07 -15.45 -18.21
CA TYR A 216 1.14 -14.85 -17.67
C TYR A 216 0.81 -13.47 -17.12
N ARG A 217 0.92 -13.32 -15.80
CA ARG A 217 0.63 -12.08 -15.10
C ARG A 217 1.79 -11.66 -14.23
N VAL A 218 2.02 -10.35 -14.21
CA VAL A 218 3.01 -9.69 -13.36
C VAL A 218 2.28 -8.83 -12.33
N ARG A 219 2.76 -8.77 -11.08
CA ARG A 219 2.20 -7.85 -10.10
C ARG A 219 2.81 -6.47 -10.29
N LEU A 220 1.94 -5.50 -10.55
CA LEU A 220 2.29 -4.09 -10.62
C LEU A 220 1.86 -3.41 -9.33
N GLU A 221 2.70 -2.56 -8.77
CA GLU A 221 2.35 -1.62 -7.72
C GLU A 221 2.31 -0.20 -8.29
N ARG A 222 1.29 0.57 -7.90
CA ARG A 222 1.08 1.95 -8.32
C ARG A 222 2.04 2.86 -7.57
N LEU A 223 2.88 3.58 -8.31
CA LEU A 223 3.82 4.56 -7.78
C LEU A 223 3.18 5.94 -7.66
N ALA A 224 2.48 6.37 -8.71
CA ALA A 224 1.81 7.66 -8.76
C ALA A 224 0.66 7.64 -9.77
N THR A 225 -0.24 8.60 -9.61
CA THR A 225 -1.30 8.93 -10.56
C THR A 225 -1.16 10.40 -10.95
N PHE A 226 -2.00 10.83 -11.87
CA PHE A 226 -2.07 12.21 -12.34
C PHE A 226 -3.36 12.85 -11.83
N ASP A 227 -3.37 14.17 -11.62
CA ASP A 227 -4.59 14.92 -11.28
C ASP A 227 -5.70 14.73 -12.34
N ALA A 228 -5.28 14.60 -13.59
CA ALA A 228 -6.10 14.12 -14.70
C ALA A 228 -5.25 13.22 -15.60
N PRO A 229 -5.83 12.17 -16.23
CA PRO A 229 -5.10 11.31 -17.16
C PRO A 229 -4.37 12.12 -18.23
N VAL A 230 -3.09 11.81 -18.47
CA VAL A 230 -2.27 12.51 -19.47
C VAL A 230 -2.69 12.04 -20.84
N ILE A 231 -3.34 12.92 -21.61
CA ILE A 231 -3.86 12.59 -22.92
C ILE A 231 -2.71 12.28 -23.89
N ALA A 232 -2.72 11.08 -24.46
CA ALA A 232 -1.59 10.55 -25.20
C ALA A 232 -1.23 11.38 -26.43
N LYS A 233 -2.23 11.96 -27.12
CA LYS A 233 -2.02 12.83 -28.29
C LYS A 233 -1.39 14.19 -27.95
N ASP A 234 -1.49 14.62 -26.70
CA ASP A 234 -1.01 15.93 -26.24
C ASP A 234 0.45 15.85 -25.76
N LEU A 235 1.04 14.65 -25.69
CA LEU A 235 2.46 14.44 -25.43
C LEU A 235 3.33 15.04 -26.56
N PRO A 236 4.59 15.41 -26.30
CA PRO A 236 5.51 15.90 -27.32
C PRO A 236 5.61 14.95 -28.53
N GLY A 237 5.76 15.53 -29.73
CA GLY A 237 5.78 14.78 -30.99
C GLY A 237 7.15 14.22 -31.37
N ASP A 238 7.98 13.88 -30.40
CA ASP A 238 9.31 13.30 -30.60
C ASP A 238 9.29 11.77 -30.51
N ASP A 239 10.42 11.15 -30.88
CA ASP A 239 10.59 9.69 -30.91
C ASP A 239 10.41 9.02 -29.53
N ILE A 240 10.53 9.78 -28.43
CA ILE A 240 10.39 9.26 -27.07
C ILE A 240 8.94 8.88 -26.77
N PHE A 241 7.99 9.71 -27.20
CA PHE A 241 6.55 9.53 -26.92
C PHE A 241 5.78 8.91 -28.07
N ASP A 242 6.43 8.63 -29.19
CA ASP A 242 5.82 8.14 -30.41
C ASP A 242 4.99 6.87 -30.19
N LEU A 243 5.51 5.92 -29.40
CA LEU A 243 4.82 4.69 -29.01
C LEU A 243 3.58 4.95 -28.13
N LEU A 244 3.62 5.98 -27.28
CA LEU A 244 2.47 6.39 -26.47
C LEU A 244 1.43 7.11 -27.32
N ARG A 245 1.84 7.92 -28.30
CA ARG A 245 0.94 8.69 -29.18
C ARG A 245 0.19 7.79 -30.16
N LYS A 246 0.92 6.95 -30.92
CA LYS A 246 0.39 6.16 -32.05
C LYS A 246 -0.51 5.00 -31.61
N GLY A 247 -0.32 4.53 -30.39
CA GLY A 247 -1.02 3.35 -29.88
C GLY A 247 -0.39 2.04 -30.34
N LEU A 248 -0.57 1.02 -29.52
CA LEU A 248 0.17 -0.23 -29.61
C LEU A 248 -0.81 -1.39 -29.71
N GLN A 249 -0.45 -2.39 -30.53
CA GLN A 249 -1.22 -3.64 -30.67
C GLN A 249 -0.84 -4.66 -29.59
N TRP A 250 0.27 -4.43 -28.88
CA TRP A 250 0.79 -5.34 -27.85
C TRP A 250 0.38 -4.87 -26.45
N ALA A 251 0.18 -5.83 -25.54
CA ALA A 251 -0.12 -5.52 -24.14
C ALA A 251 1.07 -4.84 -23.44
N THR A 252 2.28 -5.21 -23.81
CA THR A 252 3.52 -4.71 -23.21
C THR A 252 4.46 -4.21 -24.29
N THR A 253 5.18 -3.12 -24.04
CA THR A 253 6.18 -2.58 -24.97
C THR A 253 7.28 -1.86 -24.19
N PRO A 254 8.58 -2.07 -24.52
CA PRO A 254 9.65 -1.31 -23.87
C PRO A 254 9.51 0.20 -24.10
N PHE A 255 9.93 0.98 -23.12
CA PHE A 255 9.75 2.43 -23.07
C PHE A 255 11.06 3.15 -22.79
N PRO A 256 11.36 4.32 -23.38
CA PRO A 256 12.59 5.03 -23.02
C PRO A 256 12.56 5.58 -21.58
N ALA A 257 13.70 5.49 -20.88
CA ALA A 257 13.85 6.04 -19.52
C ALA A 257 13.51 7.54 -19.44
N ALA A 258 13.92 8.31 -20.46
CA ALA A 258 13.61 9.74 -20.56
C ALA A 258 12.10 10.02 -20.63
N GLY A 259 11.34 9.16 -21.32
CA GLY A 259 9.89 9.26 -21.40
C GLY A 259 9.22 9.00 -20.05
N PHE A 260 9.73 8.02 -19.29
CA PHE A 260 9.27 7.76 -17.92
C PHE A 260 9.56 8.95 -17.00
N ALA A 261 10.78 9.49 -17.05
CA ALA A 261 11.17 10.66 -16.25
C ALA A 261 10.27 11.88 -16.54
N HIS A 262 9.92 12.12 -17.80
CA HIS A 262 9.00 13.19 -18.17
C HIS A 262 7.59 12.96 -17.60
N LEU A 263 7.04 11.76 -17.73
CA LEU A 263 5.73 11.44 -17.15
C LEU A 263 5.74 11.50 -15.62
N ALA A 264 6.85 11.11 -14.98
CA ALA A 264 7.03 11.26 -13.55
C ALA A 264 7.01 12.72 -13.11
N GLN A 265 7.62 13.62 -13.89
CA GLN A 265 7.55 15.06 -13.66
C GLN A 265 6.10 15.58 -13.72
N LEU A 266 5.32 15.15 -14.71
CA LEU A 266 3.89 15.51 -14.82
C LEU A 266 3.04 15.00 -13.66
N ALA A 267 3.44 13.88 -13.04
CA ALA A 267 2.80 13.32 -11.85
C ALA A 267 3.32 13.91 -10.52
N GLU A 268 4.22 14.90 -10.57
CA GLU A 268 4.98 15.39 -9.40
C GLU A 268 5.61 14.27 -8.57
N PHE A 269 6.07 13.22 -9.26
CA PHE A 269 6.74 12.07 -8.69
C PHE A 269 8.24 12.19 -8.91
N THR A 270 9.01 12.01 -7.85
CA THR A 270 10.48 12.20 -7.87
C THR A 270 11.23 10.90 -7.62
N PRO A 271 12.52 10.80 -7.98
CA PRO A 271 13.33 9.64 -7.63
C PRO A 271 13.40 9.38 -6.12
N LEU A 272 13.34 10.43 -5.29
CA LEU A 272 13.25 10.30 -3.85
C LEU A 272 11.94 9.65 -3.40
N ASP A 273 10.81 9.99 -4.04
CA ASP A 273 9.52 9.34 -3.76
C ASP A 273 9.58 7.84 -4.08
N LEU A 274 10.20 7.45 -5.21
CA LEU A 274 10.43 6.04 -5.55
C LEU A 274 11.28 5.32 -4.50
N THR A 275 12.39 5.93 -4.08
CA THR A 275 13.25 5.38 -3.02
C THR A 275 12.51 5.29 -1.69
N ALA A 276 11.66 6.26 -1.37
CA ALA A 276 10.84 6.22 -0.17
C ALA A 276 9.83 5.07 -0.21
N ILE A 277 9.14 4.87 -1.33
CA ILE A 277 8.21 3.75 -1.54
C ILE A 277 8.96 2.42 -1.37
N ARG A 278 10.07 2.21 -2.10
CA ARG A 278 10.87 0.99 -2.02
C ARG A 278 11.41 0.75 -0.61
N GLY A 279 11.96 1.78 0.02
CA GLY A 279 12.49 1.73 1.38
C GLY A 279 11.42 1.38 2.40
N SER A 280 10.18 1.85 2.21
CA SER A 280 9.07 1.56 3.12
C SER A 280 8.64 0.09 3.19
N ARG A 281 9.08 -0.73 2.21
CA ARG A 281 8.73 -2.16 2.13
C ARG A 281 9.51 -3.04 3.11
N SER A 282 10.59 -2.54 3.70
CA SER A 282 11.42 -3.30 4.64
C SER A 282 11.92 -2.43 5.79
N HIS A 283 12.20 -3.05 6.92
CA HIS A 283 12.75 -2.34 8.08
C HIS A 283 14.14 -1.75 7.78
N ALA A 284 14.97 -2.50 7.05
CA ALA A 284 16.27 -2.04 6.59
C ALA A 284 16.14 -0.83 5.65
N GLY A 285 15.19 -0.88 4.71
CA GLY A 285 14.90 0.22 3.79
C GLY A 285 14.39 1.47 4.51
N LEU A 286 13.51 1.32 5.51
CA LEU A 286 13.03 2.42 6.34
C LEU A 286 14.18 3.08 7.12
N THR A 287 15.09 2.29 7.66
CA THR A 287 16.26 2.80 8.39
C THR A 287 17.18 3.59 7.46
N ALA A 288 17.45 3.08 6.26
CA ALA A 288 18.23 3.78 5.25
C ALA A 288 17.55 5.09 4.81
N LEU A 289 16.24 5.06 4.59
CA LEU A 289 15.45 6.24 4.22
C LEU A 289 15.49 7.32 5.30
N GLN A 290 15.39 6.94 6.58
CA GLN A 290 15.51 7.88 7.69
C GLN A 290 16.87 8.58 7.70
N ALA A 291 17.96 7.83 7.50
CA ALA A 291 19.30 8.39 7.42
C ALA A 291 19.45 9.37 6.24
N MET A 292 18.90 9.04 5.06
CA MET A 292 18.92 9.90 3.87
C MET A 292 18.11 11.18 4.05
N THR A 293 16.94 11.07 4.66
CA THR A 293 15.96 12.18 4.73
C THR A 293 16.14 13.06 5.97
N ALA A 294 16.96 12.65 6.94
CA ALA A 294 17.19 13.38 8.19
C ALA A 294 17.63 14.84 8.02
N SER A 295 18.25 15.17 6.88
CA SER A 295 18.75 16.52 6.57
C SER A 295 17.89 17.28 5.56
N LEU A 296 16.81 16.69 5.04
CA LEU A 296 15.98 17.30 4.01
C LEU A 296 14.82 18.13 4.62
N PRO A 297 14.58 19.37 4.15
CA PRO A 297 13.42 20.14 4.58
C PRO A 297 12.11 19.53 4.07
N PRO A 298 11.02 19.57 4.87
CA PRO A 298 9.73 19.03 4.44
C PRO A 298 9.18 19.80 3.24
N LYS A 299 8.78 19.09 2.18
CA LYS A 299 8.09 19.70 1.02
C LYS A 299 6.63 20.00 1.39
N ARG A 300 6.22 21.25 1.26
CA ARG A 300 4.81 21.66 1.38
C ARG A 300 4.11 21.41 0.05
N ARG A 301 3.26 20.38 -0.04
CA ARG A 301 2.36 20.17 -1.21
C ARG A 301 1.05 20.91 -0.96
N VAL A 302 0.59 21.70 -1.93
CA VAL A 302 -0.72 22.35 -1.90
C VAL A 302 -1.70 21.44 -2.63
N VAL A 303 -2.56 20.74 -1.89
CA VAL A 303 -3.61 19.90 -2.48
C VAL A 303 -4.78 20.79 -2.88
N VAL A 304 -4.96 21.05 -4.18
CA VAL A 304 -6.14 21.74 -4.69
C VAL A 304 -7.27 20.71 -4.84
N SER A 305 -8.01 20.49 -3.75
CA SER A 305 -9.16 19.59 -3.79
C SER A 305 -10.31 20.22 -4.59
N ARG A 306 -10.77 19.54 -5.64
CA ARG A 306 -12.07 19.86 -6.28
C ARG A 306 -13.18 19.36 -5.36
N ARG A 307 -13.68 20.25 -4.50
CA ARG A 307 -14.77 19.96 -3.58
C ARG A 307 -16.09 20.16 -4.32
N ILE A 308 -16.91 19.12 -4.45
CA ILE A 308 -18.34 19.31 -4.74
C ILE A 308 -18.88 20.12 -3.56
N GLU A 309 -19.39 21.32 -3.85
CA GLU A 309 -19.95 22.21 -2.83
C GLU A 309 -21.21 21.57 -2.27
N ARG A 310 -21.07 20.97 -1.08
CA ARG A 310 -22.18 20.43 -0.31
C ARG A 310 -22.79 21.64 0.39
N GLY A 311 -23.93 22.12 -0.09
CA GLY A 311 -24.61 23.30 0.44
C GLY A 311 -24.81 23.25 1.97
N PRO A 312 -25.32 24.33 2.59
CA PRO A 312 -25.34 24.52 4.05
C PRO A 312 -26.22 23.52 4.83
N ILE A 313 -26.95 22.64 4.13
CA ILE A 313 -27.89 21.67 4.71
C ILE A 313 -27.18 20.73 5.69
N GLY A 314 -26.01 20.19 5.36
CA GLY A 314 -25.30 19.27 6.26
C GLY A 314 -24.94 19.91 7.61
N ASP A 315 -24.59 21.20 7.61
CA ASP A 315 -24.31 21.93 8.85
C ASP A 315 -25.58 22.20 9.66
N LYS A 316 -26.70 22.52 9.00
CA LYS A 316 -28.00 22.65 9.66
C LYS A 316 -28.46 21.34 10.30
N VAL A 317 -28.32 20.20 9.60
CA VAL A 317 -28.69 18.87 10.11
C VAL A 317 -27.87 18.53 11.35
N LYS A 318 -26.54 18.75 11.30
CA LYS A 318 -25.65 18.54 12.46
C LYS A 318 -26.03 19.43 13.64
N ALA A 319 -26.30 20.71 13.39
CA ALA A 319 -26.69 21.66 14.42
C ALA A 319 -28.03 21.27 15.08
N ALA A 320 -29.04 20.90 14.30
CA ALA A 320 -30.34 20.43 14.80
C ALA A 320 -30.20 19.22 15.74
N ARG A 321 -29.24 18.32 15.43
CA ARG A 321 -28.92 17.17 16.28
C ARG A 321 -27.92 17.45 17.41
N LYS A 322 -27.50 18.70 17.59
CA LYS A 322 -26.44 19.06 18.55
C LYS A 322 -25.16 18.23 18.36
N HIS A 323 -24.85 17.89 17.11
CA HIS A 323 -23.67 17.11 16.70
C HIS A 323 -23.57 15.74 17.38
N ARG A 324 -24.71 15.07 17.60
CA ARG A 324 -24.78 13.73 18.16
C ARG A 324 -24.96 12.67 17.06
N CYS A 325 -24.17 11.60 17.14
CA CYS A 325 -24.21 10.49 16.19
C CYS A 325 -25.47 9.65 16.34
N GLN A 326 -26.23 9.52 15.25
CA GLN A 326 -27.49 8.78 15.22
C GLN A 326 -27.32 7.27 15.45
N VAL A 327 -26.24 6.69 14.95
CA VAL A 327 -25.94 5.27 15.12
C VAL A 327 -25.52 4.96 16.55
N CYS A 328 -24.67 5.80 17.16
CA CYS A 328 -24.34 5.66 18.57
C CYS A 328 -25.58 5.75 19.47
N GLU A 329 -26.52 6.67 19.17
CA GLU A 329 -27.78 6.79 19.91
C GLU A 329 -28.63 5.53 19.78
N ALA A 330 -28.77 4.99 18.56
CA ALA A 330 -29.51 3.75 18.33
C ALA A 330 -28.87 2.53 19.02
N LEU A 331 -27.53 2.52 19.15
CA LEU A 331 -26.77 1.50 19.88
C LEU A 331 -26.75 1.72 21.40
N GLY A 332 -27.38 2.77 21.93
CA GLY A 332 -27.37 3.09 23.37
C GLY A 332 -25.99 3.52 23.90
N ARG A 333 -25.10 3.99 23.02
CA ARG A 333 -23.74 4.45 23.35
C ARG A 333 -23.70 5.97 23.45
N ASP A 334 -22.59 6.51 23.98
CA ASP A 334 -22.38 7.96 23.91
C ASP A 334 -22.29 8.41 22.45
N ALA A 335 -23.11 9.39 22.11
CA ALA A 335 -23.27 9.91 20.76
C ALA A 335 -22.30 11.04 20.44
N VAL A 336 -21.57 11.53 21.45
CA VAL A 336 -20.50 12.50 21.29
C VAL A 336 -19.17 11.75 21.18
N ALA A 337 -18.51 11.84 20.02
CA ALA A 337 -17.19 11.21 19.86
C ALA A 337 -16.10 11.96 20.63
N PHE A 338 -15.99 13.26 20.38
CA PHE A 338 -15.11 14.16 21.10
C PHE A 338 -15.59 15.60 20.95
N VAL A 339 -15.05 16.49 21.78
CA VAL A 339 -15.36 17.92 21.78
C VAL A 339 -14.23 18.66 21.07
N LYS A 340 -14.58 19.55 20.12
CA LYS A 340 -13.63 20.41 19.42
C LYS A 340 -12.98 21.40 20.40
N SER A 341 -11.86 22.01 20.01
CA SER A 341 -11.27 23.13 20.75
C SER A 341 -12.24 24.32 20.94
N SER A 342 -13.28 24.42 20.10
CA SER A 342 -14.36 25.40 20.23
C SER A 342 -15.39 25.07 21.33
N GLY A 343 -15.29 23.91 21.99
CA GLY A 343 -16.24 23.45 23.00
C GLY A 343 -17.49 22.73 22.44
N GLU A 344 -17.66 22.67 21.13
CA GLU A 344 -18.79 21.96 20.49
C GLU A 344 -18.44 20.49 20.20
N PRO A 345 -19.40 19.55 20.30
CA PRO A 345 -19.21 18.17 19.86
C PRO A 345 -18.89 18.08 18.37
N TYR A 346 -18.05 17.10 18.00
CA TYR A 346 -17.72 16.82 16.60
C TYR A 346 -18.62 15.73 16.02
N ALA A 347 -19.20 16.00 14.84
CA ALA A 347 -19.91 15.03 14.03
C ALA A 347 -19.78 15.36 12.53
N GLU A 348 -19.96 14.33 11.69
CA GLU A 348 -19.85 14.38 10.23
C GLU A 348 -21.24 14.16 9.61
N ALA A 349 -21.53 14.89 8.52
CA ALA A 349 -22.75 14.71 7.75
C ALA A 349 -22.48 13.72 6.61
N HIS A 350 -23.18 12.59 6.64
CA HIS A 350 -23.10 11.54 5.63
C HIS A 350 -24.35 11.56 4.76
N HIS A 351 -24.19 11.56 3.44
CA HIS A 351 -25.33 11.43 2.54
C HIS A 351 -25.60 9.95 2.33
N VAL A 352 -26.82 9.51 2.62
CA VAL A 352 -27.22 8.10 2.52
C VAL A 352 -27.27 7.67 1.04
N ILE A 353 -27.88 8.49 0.19
CA ILE A 353 -27.74 8.41 -1.26
C ILE A 353 -26.54 9.28 -1.67
N LEU A 354 -25.56 8.69 -2.34
CA LEU A 354 -24.29 9.34 -2.67
C LEU A 354 -24.48 10.58 -3.56
N VAL A 355 -23.89 11.70 -3.17
CA VAL A 355 -23.91 12.96 -3.95
C VAL A 355 -23.27 12.80 -5.34
N SER A 356 -22.39 11.82 -5.52
CA SER A 356 -21.76 11.50 -6.81
C SER A 356 -22.74 10.94 -7.85
N THR A 357 -23.96 10.53 -7.47
CA THR A 357 -24.99 10.09 -8.43
C THR A 357 -25.63 11.24 -9.19
N LEU A 358 -25.44 12.49 -8.73
CA LEU A 358 -26.01 13.71 -9.32
C LEU A 358 -27.54 13.68 -9.51
N GLN A 359 -28.24 12.82 -8.78
CA GLN A 359 -29.70 12.73 -8.84
C GLN A 359 -30.37 13.91 -8.11
N ALA A 360 -31.57 14.29 -8.54
CA ALA A 360 -32.37 15.28 -7.81
C ALA A 360 -32.74 14.74 -6.42
N GLY A 361 -32.68 15.60 -5.39
CA GLY A 361 -33.00 15.22 -4.00
C GLY A 361 -31.80 14.76 -3.15
N VAL A 362 -30.63 14.47 -3.75
CA VAL A 362 -29.46 13.99 -2.97
C VAL A 362 -28.85 15.03 -2.03
N LEU A 363 -29.20 16.31 -2.18
CA LEU A 363 -28.78 17.40 -1.31
C LEU A 363 -29.83 17.74 -0.22
N GLU A 364 -30.95 17.03 -0.17
CA GLU A 364 -32.00 17.30 0.83
C GLU A 364 -31.58 16.86 2.24
N ALA A 365 -32.15 17.53 3.25
CA ALA A 365 -31.92 17.21 4.65
C ALA A 365 -32.30 15.77 5.01
N THR A 366 -33.36 15.25 4.37
CA THR A 366 -33.86 13.88 4.50
C THR A 366 -32.89 12.83 3.97
N ASN A 367 -31.84 13.23 3.25
CA ASN A 367 -30.78 12.35 2.77
C ASN A 367 -29.51 12.42 3.65
N VAL A 368 -29.52 13.17 4.76
CA VAL A 368 -28.33 13.39 5.59
C VAL A 368 -28.44 12.68 6.94
N MET A 369 -27.51 11.75 7.19
CA MET A 369 -27.30 11.11 8.49
C MET A 369 -26.12 11.77 9.22
N VAL A 370 -26.31 12.10 10.49
CA VAL A 370 -25.26 12.64 11.37
C VAL A 370 -24.54 11.50 12.07
N LEU A 371 -23.25 11.36 11.77
CA LEU A 371 -22.42 10.25 12.22
C LEU A 371 -21.19 10.75 12.98
N CYS A 372 -20.66 9.93 13.90
CA CYS A 372 -19.33 10.13 14.45
C CYS A 372 -18.27 9.77 13.39
N PRO A 373 -16.99 10.16 13.57
CA PRO A 373 -15.94 9.84 12.60
C PRO A 373 -15.77 8.35 12.32
N ASN A 374 -16.03 7.51 13.32
CA ASN A 374 -15.91 6.06 13.20
C ASN A 374 -17.05 5.48 12.35
N HIS A 375 -18.31 5.74 12.73
CA HIS A 375 -19.46 5.26 11.95
C HIS A 375 -19.53 5.92 10.57
N HIS A 376 -19.05 7.15 10.39
CA HIS A 376 -18.98 7.76 9.07
C HIS A 376 -18.00 7.02 8.16
N ARG A 377 -16.80 6.67 8.66
CA ARG A 377 -15.85 5.83 7.91
C ARG A 377 -16.39 4.42 7.69
N GLN A 378 -17.09 3.84 8.65
CA GLN A 378 -17.73 2.54 8.51
C GLN A 378 -18.82 2.55 7.43
N ALA A 379 -19.58 3.64 7.31
CA ALA A 379 -20.54 3.83 6.21
C ALA A 379 -19.87 3.91 4.83
N HIS A 380 -18.61 4.34 4.73
CA HIS A 380 -17.87 4.38 3.46
C HIS A 380 -17.13 3.07 3.14
N TYR A 381 -16.61 2.39 4.15
CA TYR A 381 -15.59 1.34 3.96
C TYR A 381 -15.86 0.03 4.71
N GLY A 382 -16.82 0.01 5.63
CA GLY A 382 -17.09 -1.10 6.54
C GLY A 382 -18.40 -1.82 6.21
N VAL A 383 -18.81 -2.70 7.14
CA VAL A 383 -20.11 -3.39 7.07
C VAL A 383 -21.20 -2.43 7.50
N PHE A 384 -21.75 -1.72 6.53
CA PHE A 384 -22.79 -0.72 6.72
C PHE A 384 -23.70 -0.69 5.48
N ASP A 385 -24.91 -1.22 5.61
CA ASP A 385 -25.88 -1.26 4.52
C ASP A 385 -27.15 -0.51 4.91
N VAL A 386 -27.70 0.28 3.99
CA VAL A 386 -29.03 0.86 4.15
C VAL A 386 -30.04 -0.08 3.50
N LEU A 387 -30.75 -0.85 4.33
CA LEU A 387 -31.69 -1.88 3.89
C LEU A 387 -33.01 -1.28 3.40
N ALA A 388 -33.45 -0.18 4.01
CA ALA A 388 -34.64 0.55 3.60
C ALA A 388 -34.53 2.03 3.99
N ALA A 389 -35.17 2.89 3.20
CA ALA A 389 -35.37 4.31 3.52
C ALA A 389 -36.83 4.65 3.29
N ASP A 390 -37.49 5.16 4.32
CA ASP A 390 -38.83 5.73 4.21
C ASP A 390 -38.80 7.21 4.63
N GLY A 391 -39.92 7.92 4.48
CA GLY A 391 -40.02 9.33 4.86
C GLY A 391 -39.84 9.61 6.36
N ALA A 392 -39.72 8.59 7.21
CA ALA A 392 -39.59 8.71 8.66
C ALA A 392 -38.20 8.31 9.19
N GLY A 393 -37.46 7.45 8.47
CA GLY A 393 -36.18 6.91 8.92
C GLY A 393 -35.46 6.05 7.89
N TRP A 394 -34.35 5.48 8.35
CA TRP A 394 -33.57 4.48 7.63
C TRP A 394 -33.49 3.21 8.47
N THR A 395 -33.69 2.06 7.84
CA THR A 395 -33.30 0.78 8.42
C THR A 395 -31.92 0.46 7.89
N ILE A 396 -30.95 0.38 8.78
CA ILE A 396 -29.55 0.09 8.45
C ILE A 396 -29.10 -1.22 9.09
N MET A 397 -28.13 -1.88 8.48
CA MET A 397 -27.40 -2.99 9.05
C MET A 397 -25.96 -2.54 9.31
N VAL A 398 -25.51 -2.64 10.56
CA VAL A 398 -24.14 -2.28 10.97
C VAL A 398 -23.57 -3.42 11.79
N ASP A 399 -22.45 -3.99 11.34
CA ASP A 399 -21.78 -5.14 11.99
C ASP A 399 -22.72 -6.33 12.29
N GLY A 400 -23.73 -6.55 11.44
CA GLY A 400 -24.72 -7.61 11.60
C GLY A 400 -25.90 -7.30 12.53
N GLU A 401 -25.93 -6.10 13.12
CA GLU A 401 -27.09 -5.61 13.88
C GLU A 401 -27.96 -4.70 13.01
N THR A 402 -29.27 -4.92 13.02
CA THR A 402 -30.24 -4.08 12.31
C THR A 402 -30.73 -2.96 13.22
N LEU A 403 -30.55 -1.72 12.79
CA LEU A 403 -30.94 -0.51 13.52
C LEU A 403 -31.93 0.32 12.72
N THR A 404 -32.89 0.93 13.41
CA THR A 404 -33.77 1.95 12.82
C THR A 404 -33.27 3.33 13.24
N ILE A 405 -32.91 4.14 12.26
CA ILE A 405 -32.37 5.48 12.43
C ILE A 405 -33.42 6.51 11.99
N PRO A 406 -33.99 7.31 12.89
CA PRO A 406 -34.97 8.32 12.51
C PRO A 406 -34.31 9.45 11.70
N GLN A 407 -35.01 9.99 10.70
CA GLN A 407 -34.53 11.19 10.00
C GLN A 407 -34.51 12.39 10.94
N THR A 408 -33.64 13.37 10.64
CA THR A 408 -33.60 14.61 11.42
C THR A 408 -34.62 15.59 10.88
N ALA A 409 -35.62 15.94 11.69
CA ALA A 409 -36.55 17.02 11.38
C ALA A 409 -35.82 18.38 11.43
N ILE A 410 -35.96 19.20 10.39
CA ILE A 410 -35.26 20.50 10.27
C ILE A 410 -36.24 21.70 10.38
N TRP A 411 -37.50 21.46 10.72
CA TRP A 411 -38.53 22.51 10.84
C TRP A 411 -39.44 22.28 12.03
#